data_AF-A0A9D6YA15-F1
#
_entry.id   AF-A0A9D6YA15-F1
#
_cell.length_a   1.000
_cell.length_b   1.000
_cell.length_c   1.000
_cell.angle_alpha   90.00
_cell.angle_beta   90.00
_cell.angle_gamma   90.00
#
_symmetry.space_group_name_H-M   'P 1'
#
loop_
_entity.id
_entity.type
_entity.pdbx_description
1 polymer ?
#
loop_
_entity_poly.entity_id
_entity_poly.type
_entity_poly.pdbx_seq_one_letter_code
_entity_poly.pdbx_strand_id
1 'polypeptide(L)' 'MDKQFCVYILASKRNGTLYIGVTSQLATRVWQRKSKVVEGFSAKYGVDKLVYLRSARLRRDRNRAGEAA' A
#
# COMPACT_ATOMS: atom_id res chain seq x y z
N MET A 1 20.63 3.91 1.96
CA MET A 1 19.70 2.79 1.70
C MET A 1 18.66 3.20 0.68
N ASP A 2 18.46 2.38 -0.35
CA ASP A 2 17.34 2.56 -1.28
C ASP A 2 16.02 2.36 -0.53
N LYS A 3 15.06 3.29 -0.70
CA LYS A 3 13.71 3.11 -0.14
C LYS A 3 12.99 2.07 -0.98
N GLN A 4 12.67 0.94 -0.35
CA GLN A 4 11.73 -0.05 -0.90
C GLN A 4 10.31 0.36 -0.53
N PHE A 5 9.45 0.40 -1.55
CA PHE A 5 8.02 0.59 -1.37
C PHE A 5 7.31 -0.68 -1.82
N CYS A 6 6.13 -0.91 -1.29
CA CYS A 6 5.30 -2.03 -1.66
C CYS A 6 3.93 -1.53 -2.09
N VAL A 7 3.42 -2.05 -3.21
CA VAL A 7 2.01 -1.98 -3.58
C VAL A 7 1.34 -3.22 -2.99
N TYR A 8 0.20 -3.05 -2.31
CA TYR A 8 -0.53 -4.15 -1.70
C TYR A 8 -2.03 -4.02 -1.94
N ILE A 9 -2.72 -5.17 -1.96
CA ILE A 9 -4.18 -5.25 -2.07
C ILE A 9 -4.73 -5.99 -0.86
N LEU A 10 -5.68 -5.37 -0.17
CA LEU A 10 -6.49 -5.97 0.88
C LEU A 10 -7.90 -6.27 0.34
N ALA A 11 -8.53 -7.31 0.87
CA ALA A 11 -9.91 -7.68 0.59
C ALA A 11 -10.69 -7.88 1.89
N SER A 12 -12.01 -7.65 1.88
CA SER A 12 -12.87 -8.02 3.01
C SER A 12 -13.25 -9.51 2.99
N LYS A 13 -13.55 -10.04 1.80
CA LYS A 13 -13.90 -11.44 1.55
C LYS A 13 -13.68 -11.79 0.07
N ARG A 14 -13.84 -13.08 -0.28
CA ARG A 14 -13.86 -13.51 -1.68
C ARG A 14 -14.94 -12.72 -2.43
N ASN A 15 -14.56 -12.12 -3.56
CA ASN A 15 -15.41 -11.24 -4.39
C ASN A 15 -15.99 -10.02 -3.62
N GLY A 16 -15.35 -9.61 -2.53
CA GLY A 16 -15.75 -8.45 -1.74
C GLY A 16 -15.00 -7.17 -2.12
N THR A 17 -15.12 -6.16 -1.26
CA THR A 17 -14.44 -4.87 -1.40
C THR A 17 -12.93 -5.04 -1.39
N LEU A 18 -12.26 -4.35 -2.32
CA LEU A 18 -10.81 -4.27 -2.41
C LEU A 18 -10.32 -2.90 -1.95
N TYR A 19 -9.13 -2.89 -1.35
CA TYR A 19 -8.39 -1.68 -1.02
C TYR A 19 -6.96 -1.82 -1.52
N ILE A 20 -6.50 -0.83 -2.30
CA ILE A 20 -5.15 -0.78 -2.85
C ILE A 20 -4.37 0.30 -2.11
N GLY A 21 -3.15 -0.02 -1.69
CA GLY A 21 -2.28 0.93 -0.99
C GLY A 21 -0.82 0.81 -1.39
N VAL A 22 -0.06 1.86 -1.11
CA VAL A 22 1.40 1.89 -1.25
C VAL A 22 2.03 2.26 0.09
N THR A 23 3.06 1.53 0.51
CA THR A 23 3.76 1.83 1.77
C THR A 23 5.19 1.28 1.77
N SER A 24 6.07 1.91 2.54
CA SER A 24 7.37 1.33 2.92
C SER A 24 7.31 0.53 4.22
N GLN A 25 6.15 0.47 4.89
CA GLN A 25 5.94 -0.17 6.21
C GLN A 25 4.71 -1.09 6.17
N LEU A 26 4.79 -2.18 5.40
CA LEU A 26 3.64 -3.06 5.14
C LEU A 26 3.08 -3.66 6.44
N ALA A 27 3.94 -4.20 7.31
CA ALA A 27 3.52 -4.87 8.55
C ALA A 27 2.67 -3.93 9.43
N THR A 28 3.15 -2.70 9.65
CA THR A 28 2.44 -1.67 10.40
C THR A 28 1.08 -1.35 9.78
N ARG A 29 1.01 -1.22 8.45
CA ARG A 29 -0.25 -0.93 7.75
C ARG A 29 -1.26 -2.07 7.83
N VAL A 30 -0.81 -3.31 7.64
CA VAL A 30 -1.69 -4.49 7.75
C VAL A 30 -2.21 -4.63 9.17
N TRP A 31 -1.35 -4.44 10.19
CA TRP A 31 -1.76 -4.47 11.59
C TRP A 31 -2.80 -3.37 11.90
N GLN A 32 -2.55 -2.11 11.50
CA GLN A 32 -3.49 -1.01 11.72
C GLN A 32 -4.88 -1.30 11.13
N ARG A 33 -4.94 -1.92 9.93
CA ARG A 33 -6.21 -2.28 9.29
C ARG A 33 -6.90 -3.45 9.98
N LYS A 34 -6.16 -4.51 10.36
CA LYS A 34 -6.69 -5.66 11.10
C LYS A 34 -7.24 -5.26 12.47
N SER A 35 -6.53 -4.39 13.18
CA SER A 35 -6.94 -3.88 14.50
C SER A 35 -8.02 -2.81 14.43
N LYS A 36 -8.38 -2.33 13.23
CA LYS A 36 -9.35 -1.25 13.00
C LYS A 36 -9.10 0.03 13.82
N VAL A 37 -7.83 0.26 14.20
CA VAL A 37 -7.40 1.43 15.00
C VAL A 37 -7.60 2.74 14.26
N VAL A 38 -7.53 2.70 12.93
CA VAL A 38 -7.79 3.87 12.08
C VAL A 38 -9.20 3.75 11.52
N GLU A 39 -10.11 4.60 12.01
CA GLU A 39 -11.45 4.73 11.44
C GLU A 39 -11.38 5.15 9.96
N GLY A 40 -12.36 4.71 9.18
CA GLY A 40 -12.46 5.02 7.76
C GLY A 40 -12.85 3.81 6.92
N PHE A 41 -12.62 3.91 5.60
CA PHE A 41 -13.11 2.94 4.60
C PHE A 41 -12.80 1.48 4.95
N SER A 42 -11.53 1.15 5.18
CA SER A 42 -11.15 -0.25 5.46
C SER A 42 -11.77 -0.78 6.76
N ALA A 43 -11.96 0.06 7.78
CA ALA A 43 -12.63 -0.35 9.02
C ALA A 43 -14.13 -0.54 8.81
N LYS A 44 -14.79 0.40 8.11
CA LYS A 44 -16.22 0.38 7.79
C LYS A 44 -16.61 -0.86 6.98
N TYR A 45 -15.79 -1.24 6.00
CA TYR A 45 -16.08 -2.36 5.09
C TYR A 45 -15.35 -3.66 5.45
N GLY A 46 -14.66 -3.71 6.60
CA GLY A 46 -13.95 -4.91 7.07
C GLY A 46 -12.87 -5.40 6.10
N VAL A 47 -12.13 -4.48 5.48
CA VAL A 47 -11.11 -4.79 4.48
C VAL A 47 -9.75 -4.99 5.19
N ASP A 48 -9.45 -6.24 5.53
CA ASP A 48 -8.31 -6.59 6.40
C ASP A 48 -7.49 -7.82 5.96
N LYS A 49 -7.87 -8.50 4.87
CA LYS A 49 -7.16 -9.69 4.35
C LYS A 49 -6.19 -9.29 3.26
N LEU A 50 -4.89 -9.49 3.50
CA LEU A 50 -3.86 -9.27 2.47
C LEU A 50 -3.96 -10.38 1.41
N VAL A 51 -4.25 -9.98 0.17
CA VAL A 51 -4.43 -10.91 -0.97
C VAL A 51 -3.38 -10.71 -2.06
N TYR A 52 -2.67 -9.58 -2.07
CA TYR A 52 -1.58 -9.32 -3.01
C TYR A 52 -0.55 -8.38 -2.41
N LEU A 53 0.72 -8.62 -2.75
CA LEU A 53 1.85 -7.79 -2.39
C LEU A 53 2.87 -7.77 -3.53
N ARG A 54 3.34 -6.58 -3.90
CA ARG A 54 4.47 -6.40 -4.83
C ARG A 54 5.43 -5.35 -4.31
N SER A 55 6.67 -5.75 -4.11
CA SER A 55 7.76 -4.84 -3.78
C SER A 55 8.26 -4.13 -5.03
N ALA A 56 8.47 -2.82 -4.92
CA ALA A 56 9.04 -1.95 -5.94
C ALA A 56 10.28 -1.24 -5.38
N ARG A 57 11.39 -1.37 -6.09
CA ARG A 57 12.60 -0.58 -5.83
C ARG A 57 12.44 0.75 -6.55
N LEU A 58 12.30 1.83 -5.80
CA LEU A 58 12.24 3.15 -6.40
C LEU A 58 13.64 3.53 -6.89
N ARG A 59 13.86 3.42 -8.19
CA ARG A 59 15.01 4.05 -8.85
C ARG A 59 14.66 5.52 -9.04
N ARG A 60 15.37 6.42 -8.35
CA ARG A 60 15.28 7.85 -8.66
C ARG A 60 16.10 8.08 -9.92
N ASP A 61 15.44 8.27 -11.05
CA ASP A 61 16.08 8.96 -12.17
C ASP A 61 16.29 10.42 -11.75
N ARG A 62 17.55 10.78 -11.51
CA ARG A 62 17.94 12.14 -11.09
C ARG A 62 17.94 13.16 -12.23
N ASN A 63 17.70 12.74 -13.48
CA ASN A 63 17.91 13.59 -14.65
C ASN A 63 16.63 13.73 -15.47
N ARG A 64 15.77 14.69 -15.10
CA ARG A 64 14.76 15.26 -16.01
C ARG A 64 14.51 16.75 -15.76
N ALA A 65 15.40 17.42 -15.03
CA ALA A 65 15.36 18.85 -14.74
C ALA A 65 16.51 19.58 -15.44
N GLY A 66 16.66 19.36 -16.75
CA GLY A 66 17.68 20.02 -17.59
C GLY A 66 17.35 20.02 -19.08
N GLU A 67 16.11 19.71 -19.46
CA GLU A 67 15.66 19.68 -20.86
C GLU A 67 14.40 20.54 -21.00
N ALA A 68 14.56 21.82 -20.65
CA ALA A 68 13.71 22.91 -21.10
C ALA A 68 14.66 24.08 -21.33
N ALA A 69 15.25 24.08 -22.52
CA ALA A 69 15.85 25.26 -23.14
C ALA A 69 14.75 26.28 -23.45
#